data_AF-A0A6P5GZA1-F1
#
_entry.id   AF-A0A6P5GZA1-F1
#
_cell.length_a   1.000
_cell.length_b   1.000
_cell.length_c   1.000
_cell.angle_alpha   90.00
_cell.angle_beta   90.00
_cell.angle_gamma   90.00
#
_symmetry.space_group_name_H-M   'P 1'
#
loop_
_entity.id
_entity.type
_entity.pdbx_description
1 polymer ?
#
loop_
_entity_poly.entity_id
_entity_poly.type
_entity_poly.pdbx_seq_one_letter_code
_entity_poly.pdbx_strand_id
1 'polypeptide(L)'
;MLWSWKLVKLRTNNWYIHQMETAESYLDAVKKAGILIDMQERKAKILRDSNLLARSVGGHLTSPGSLLLEVVNLVEAPLPILGQFDASFLELPEDILTTVMQKHQRYIPLRSTSTGNLLPFFIAVANGVIKEEVVRKGNEAVLRARYEDAKFFYKMDTQKKFSEFRSQLNGILFHEKLGTMLDKMERVQKIVAKLGLALGIDERMIPVIKDAAAIAMSDLATSIVTEFTSLAGIMARHYALKDGYPEQIAEALFEIMLPRFSGDILPKSDAGIVLAVADRLDSLVGLFGAGCQPSSTNDPFGLRRISYGLVQILTENKKNLDLRSALTLVVDVQPIEVDANIINEVLQFVTRRLEQLLVDKGINSEIVRSVLLERANYPYLASQSAVESIPVKCKFKVPIKLMEALSRTELFPKVVEVYSRPTRIIRGKDINNNLEEDQSIRNNRLALLKKIADLPKGVADLSVLPGF
;
A
#
# COMPACT_ATOMS: atom_id res chain seq x y z
N MET A 1 -37.46 -16.08 -28.38
CA MET A 1 -36.80 -16.34 -27.08
C MET A 1 -37.16 -15.18 -26.16
N LEU A 2 -38.01 -15.42 -25.17
CA LEU A 2 -38.33 -14.43 -24.13
C LEU A 2 -37.13 -14.35 -23.19
N TRP A 3 -36.43 -13.22 -23.20
CA TRP A 3 -35.27 -12.99 -22.34
C TRP A 3 -35.75 -12.55 -20.95
N SER A 4 -35.79 -13.47 -19.99
CA SER A 4 -36.11 -13.10 -18.60
C SER A 4 -34.87 -12.54 -17.91
N TRP A 5 -34.81 -11.23 -17.72
CA TRP A 5 -33.78 -10.58 -16.91
C TRP A 5 -34.29 -10.36 -15.49
N LYS A 6 -33.55 -10.82 -14.49
CA LYS A 6 -33.88 -10.59 -13.07
C LYS A 6 -33.27 -9.26 -12.62
N LEU A 7 -34.11 -8.28 -12.29
CA LEU A 7 -33.70 -7.08 -11.57
C LEU A 7 -33.73 -7.37 -10.08
N VAL A 8 -32.57 -7.45 -9.45
CA VAL A 8 -32.48 -7.49 -7.99
C VAL A 8 -32.52 -6.04 -7.50
N LYS A 9 -33.64 -5.65 -6.88
CA LYS A 9 -33.66 -4.42 -6.08
C LYS A 9 -32.88 -4.68 -4.80
N LEU A 10 -31.83 -3.90 -4.53
CA LEU A 10 -31.10 -3.97 -3.27
C LEU A 10 -31.89 -3.39 -2.08
N ARG A 11 -33.11 -2.87 -2.30
CA ARG A 11 -33.89 -2.11 -1.31
C ARG A 11 -34.77 -2.93 -0.36
N THR A 12 -35.14 -4.16 -0.72
CA THR A 12 -36.06 -4.99 0.06
C THR A 12 -35.76 -6.48 -0.16
N ASN A 13 -35.98 -7.33 0.85
CA ASN A 13 -35.95 -8.79 0.72
C ASN A 13 -37.06 -9.36 -0.21
N ASN A 14 -37.78 -8.50 -0.91
CA ASN A 14 -38.84 -8.87 -1.84
C ASN A 14 -38.28 -8.86 -3.26
N TRP A 15 -38.19 -10.05 -3.85
CA TRP A 15 -37.79 -10.25 -5.23
C TRP A 15 -38.85 -9.67 -6.16
N TYR A 16 -38.47 -8.67 -6.96
CA TYR A 16 -39.32 -8.13 -8.00
C TYR A 16 -38.87 -8.68 -9.36
N ILE A 17 -39.62 -9.63 -9.92
CA ILE A 17 -39.36 -10.12 -11.27
C ILE A 17 -40.07 -9.16 -12.22
N HIS A 18 -39.30 -8.35 -12.95
CA HIS A 18 -39.81 -7.50 -14.01
C HIS A 18 -39.51 -8.17 -15.35
N GLN A 19 -40.53 -8.68 -16.04
CA GLN A 19 -40.36 -9.22 -17.39
C GLN A 19 -40.17 -8.08 -18.38
N MET A 20 -39.20 -8.25 -19.27
CA MET A 20 -38.85 -7.26 -20.28
C MET A 20 -39.09 -7.87 -21.65
N GLU A 21 -39.69 -7.11 -22.55
CA GLU A 21 -39.97 -7.59 -23.92
C GLU A 21 -38.69 -7.68 -24.75
N THR A 22 -37.75 -6.74 -24.55
CA THR A 22 -36.47 -6.66 -25.27
C THR A 22 -35.32 -6.24 -24.35
N ALA A 23 -34.07 -6.57 -24.73
CA ALA A 23 -32.88 -6.20 -23.94
C ALA A 23 -32.63 -4.69 -23.94
N GLU A 24 -32.99 -4.02 -25.03
CA GLU A 24 -32.86 -2.57 -25.22
C GLU A 24 -33.72 -1.78 -24.21
N SER A 25 -34.83 -2.36 -23.75
CA SER A 25 -35.71 -1.73 -22.78
C SER A 25 -35.17 -1.73 -21.34
N TYR A 26 -34.07 -2.45 -21.07
CA TYR A 26 -33.50 -2.64 -19.74
C TYR A 26 -33.20 -1.33 -19.03
N LEU A 27 -32.40 -0.45 -19.66
CA LEU A 27 -31.96 0.81 -19.04
C LEU A 27 -33.15 1.71 -18.69
N ASP A 28 -34.15 1.77 -19.56
CA ASP A 28 -35.36 2.55 -19.32
C ASP A 28 -36.18 2.00 -18.16
N ALA A 29 -36.31 0.67 -18.02
CA ALA A 29 -37.02 0.09 -16.88
C ALA A 29 -36.28 0.30 -15.56
N VAL A 30 -34.94 0.20 -15.56
CA VAL A 30 -34.15 0.47 -14.36
C VAL A 30 -34.29 1.94 -13.94
N LYS A 31 -34.28 2.86 -14.91
CA LYS A 31 -34.54 4.28 -14.66
C LYS A 31 -35.95 4.53 -14.14
N LYS A 32 -36.98 3.89 -14.71
CA LYS A 32 -38.37 3.94 -14.21
C LYS A 32 -38.51 3.37 -12.80
N ALA A 33 -37.69 2.39 -12.42
CA ALA A 33 -37.61 1.87 -11.06
C ALA A 33 -36.90 2.83 -10.08
N GLY A 34 -36.43 3.98 -10.57
CA GLY A 34 -35.75 5.00 -9.78
C GLY A 34 -34.33 4.59 -9.40
N ILE A 35 -33.66 3.80 -10.24
CA ILE A 35 -32.26 3.38 -10.07
C ILE A 35 -31.39 4.11 -11.08
N LEU A 36 -30.29 4.66 -10.59
CA LEU A 36 -29.29 5.38 -11.36
C LEU A 36 -28.11 4.44 -11.62
N ILE A 37 -28.08 3.79 -12.80
CA ILE A 37 -27.05 2.79 -13.12
C ILE A 37 -25.69 3.45 -13.31
N ASP A 38 -25.65 4.58 -14.03
CA ASP A 38 -24.40 5.21 -14.42
C ASP A 38 -23.64 5.75 -13.20
N MET A 39 -22.40 5.28 -13.04
CA MET A 39 -21.56 5.62 -11.90
C MET A 39 -21.18 7.10 -11.88
N GLN A 40 -20.94 7.71 -13.04
CA GLN A 40 -20.59 9.13 -13.14
C GLN A 40 -21.80 10.01 -12.85
N GLU A 41 -22.98 9.62 -13.31
CA GLU A 41 -24.24 10.30 -13.00
C GLU A 41 -24.55 10.22 -11.49
N ARG A 42 -24.40 9.04 -10.87
CA ARG A 42 -24.52 8.87 -9.41
C ARG A 42 -23.55 9.78 -8.67
N LYS A 43 -22.28 9.77 -9.06
CA LYS A 43 -21.23 10.60 -8.46
C LYS A 43 -21.55 12.09 -8.57
N ALA A 44 -21.94 12.54 -9.77
CA ALA A 44 -22.30 13.93 -10.02
C ALA A 44 -23.51 14.38 -9.18
N LYS A 45 -24.54 13.53 -9.09
CA LYS A 45 -25.73 13.80 -8.26
C LYS A 45 -25.37 13.91 -6.78
N ILE A 46 -24.62 12.94 -6.23
CA ILE A 46 -24.19 12.99 -4.82
C ILE A 46 -23.41 14.27 -4.55
N LEU A 47 -22.42 14.60 -5.39
CA LEU A 47 -21.61 15.79 -5.21
C LEU A 47 -22.43 17.07 -5.26
N ARG A 48 -23.27 17.23 -6.28
CA ARG A 48 -24.07 18.44 -6.46
C ARG A 48 -24.98 18.66 -5.25
N ASP A 49 -25.76 17.65 -4.88
CA ASP A 49 -26.77 17.78 -3.84
C ASP A 49 -26.11 17.92 -2.45
N SER A 50 -25.00 17.21 -2.19
CA SER A 50 -24.22 17.36 -0.95
C SER A 50 -23.57 18.74 -0.82
N ASN A 51 -23.08 19.33 -1.91
CA ASN A 51 -22.52 20.69 -1.89
C ASN A 51 -23.59 21.75 -1.61
N LEU A 52 -24.83 21.57 -2.09
CA LEU A 52 -25.94 22.47 -1.77
C LEU A 52 -26.26 22.42 -0.27
N LEU A 53 -26.32 21.22 0.31
CA LEU A 53 -26.53 21.03 1.75
C LEU A 53 -25.36 21.56 2.59
N ALA A 54 -24.12 21.41 2.13
CA ALA A 54 -22.97 21.95 2.83
C ALA A 54 -22.99 23.49 2.88
N ARG A 55 -23.35 24.13 1.75
CA ARG A 55 -23.44 25.59 1.66
C ARG A 55 -24.52 26.17 2.57
N SER A 56 -25.64 25.45 2.80
CA SER A 56 -26.70 25.95 3.68
C SER A 56 -26.27 26.08 5.15
N VAL A 57 -25.16 25.46 5.55
CA VAL A 57 -24.54 25.59 6.88
C VAL A 57 -23.18 26.31 6.85
N GLY A 58 -22.88 27.04 5.76
CA GLY A 58 -21.61 27.78 5.61
C GLY A 58 -20.38 26.87 5.48
N GLY A 59 -20.58 25.64 5.03
CA GLY A 59 -19.53 24.63 4.90
C GLY A 59 -19.29 24.16 3.47
N HIS A 60 -18.25 23.34 3.35
CA HIS A 60 -17.91 22.60 2.13
C HIS A 60 -17.52 21.17 2.47
N LEU A 61 -17.59 20.28 1.48
CA LEU A 61 -17.24 18.87 1.63
C LEU A 61 -15.72 18.71 1.76
N THR A 62 -15.26 17.91 2.72
CA THR A 62 -13.85 17.53 2.81
C THR A 62 -13.56 16.41 1.79
N SER A 63 -12.57 16.65 0.91
CA SER A 63 -12.21 15.87 -0.31
C SER A 63 -12.49 14.35 -0.22
N PRO A 64 -13.64 13.87 -0.75
CA PRO A 64 -14.06 12.50 -0.56
C PRO A 64 -13.59 11.63 -1.73
N GLY A 65 -12.33 11.70 -2.18
CA GLY A 65 -11.91 11.00 -3.41
C GLY A 65 -12.25 9.50 -3.39
N SER A 66 -11.67 8.77 -2.44
CA SER A 66 -11.94 7.34 -2.23
C SER A 66 -13.30 7.08 -1.56
N LEU A 67 -13.67 7.89 -0.57
CA LEU A 67 -14.93 7.74 0.15
C LEU A 67 -16.16 7.91 -0.75
N LEU A 68 -16.15 8.91 -1.64
CA LEU A 68 -17.25 9.12 -2.59
C LEU A 68 -17.37 7.95 -3.55
N LEU A 69 -16.24 7.41 -4.03
CA LEU A 69 -16.27 6.21 -4.88
C LEU A 69 -16.86 5.02 -4.14
N GLU A 70 -16.55 4.85 -2.85
CA GLU A 70 -17.18 3.82 -2.01
C GLU A 70 -18.69 4.07 -1.91
N VAL A 71 -19.12 5.27 -1.51
CA VAL A 71 -20.54 5.64 -1.36
C VAL A 71 -21.31 5.47 -2.67
N VAL A 72 -20.74 5.88 -3.81
CA VAL A 72 -21.33 5.73 -5.15
C VAL A 72 -21.56 4.25 -5.52
N ASN A 73 -20.75 3.34 -4.99
CA ASN A 73 -20.90 1.89 -5.21
C ASN A 73 -21.81 1.22 -4.16
N LEU A 74 -22.11 1.88 -3.04
CA LEU A 74 -23.03 1.38 -2.00
C LEU A 74 -24.50 1.70 -2.31
N VAL A 75 -24.77 2.74 -3.11
CA VAL A 75 -26.14 3.21 -3.36
C VAL A 75 -26.49 3.18 -4.84
N GLU A 76 -27.72 2.79 -5.13
CA GLU A 76 -28.26 2.72 -6.50
C GLU A 76 -29.16 3.93 -6.80
N ALA A 77 -29.69 4.62 -5.78
CA ALA A 77 -30.38 5.90 -5.92
C ALA A 77 -30.02 6.84 -4.76
N PRO A 78 -28.98 7.65 -4.92
CA PRO A 78 -28.45 8.45 -3.84
C PRO A 78 -29.40 9.58 -3.44
N LEU A 79 -29.61 9.73 -2.13
CA LEU A 79 -30.22 10.92 -1.52
C LEU A 79 -29.32 11.42 -0.38
N PRO A 80 -28.52 12.47 -0.62
CA PRO A 80 -27.76 13.13 0.44
C PRO A 80 -28.66 13.78 1.49
N ILE A 81 -28.29 13.63 2.76
CA ILE A 81 -29.01 14.14 3.93
C ILE A 81 -28.01 14.83 4.83
N LEU A 82 -28.32 16.08 5.22
CA LEU A 82 -27.57 16.82 6.22
C LEU A 82 -27.96 16.34 7.62
N GLY A 83 -27.00 15.80 8.36
CA GLY A 83 -27.12 15.48 9.78
C GLY A 83 -26.25 16.40 10.64
N GLN A 84 -26.57 16.48 11.93
CA GLN A 84 -25.81 17.25 12.91
C GLN A 84 -25.44 16.42 14.15
N PHE A 85 -24.39 16.82 14.85
CA PHE A 85 -24.02 16.24 16.15
C PHE A 85 -23.75 17.35 17.17
N ASP A 86 -23.64 16.98 18.44
CA ASP A 86 -23.38 17.93 19.52
C ASP A 86 -21.99 18.59 19.34
N ALA A 87 -21.94 19.92 19.32
CA ALA A 87 -20.70 20.66 19.10
C ALA A 87 -19.64 20.41 20.19
N SER A 88 -20.02 19.92 21.38
CA SER A 88 -19.07 19.53 22.43
C SER A 88 -18.13 18.39 22.01
N PHE A 89 -18.49 17.58 21.00
CA PHE A 89 -17.58 16.58 20.46
C PHE A 89 -16.41 17.17 19.68
N LEU A 90 -16.46 18.44 19.28
CA LEU A 90 -15.35 19.14 18.62
C LEU A 90 -14.14 19.35 19.55
N GLU A 91 -14.28 19.07 20.86
CA GLU A 91 -13.16 18.98 21.80
C GLU A 91 -12.26 17.75 21.53
N LEU A 92 -12.79 16.73 20.86
CA LEU A 92 -12.01 15.56 20.45
C LEU A 92 -11.08 15.92 19.29
N PRO A 93 -9.91 15.25 19.18
CA PRO A 93 -9.05 15.39 18.03
C PRO A 93 -9.80 15.14 16.73
N GLU A 94 -9.62 16.03 15.75
CA GLU A 94 -10.37 15.99 14.49
C GLU A 94 -10.20 14.65 13.75
N ASP A 95 -9.00 14.05 13.81
CA ASP A 95 -8.73 12.76 13.19
C ASP A 95 -9.62 11.64 13.73
N ILE A 96 -10.00 11.67 15.01
CA ILE A 96 -10.95 10.71 15.60
C ILE A 96 -12.33 10.93 14.98
N LEU A 97 -12.81 12.17 14.99
CA LEU A 97 -14.15 12.53 14.50
C LEU A 97 -14.33 12.16 13.03
N THR A 98 -13.34 12.52 12.21
CA THR A 98 -13.33 12.27 10.76
C THR A 98 -13.20 10.78 10.47
N THR A 99 -12.35 10.04 11.18
CA THR A 99 -12.21 8.59 11.00
C THR A 99 -13.49 7.83 11.35
N VAL A 100 -14.13 8.14 12.48
CA VAL A 100 -15.41 7.55 12.86
C VAL A 100 -16.49 7.82 11.80
N MET A 101 -16.59 9.07 11.32
CA MET A 101 -17.53 9.42 10.25
C MET A 101 -17.25 8.64 8.95
N GLN A 102 -16.02 8.67 8.46
CA GLN A 102 -15.69 8.16 7.14
C GLN A 102 -15.58 6.63 7.09
N LYS A 103 -14.87 6.02 8.04
CA LYS A 103 -14.58 4.57 8.02
C LYS A 103 -15.72 3.73 8.57
N HIS A 104 -16.40 4.18 9.62
CA HIS A 104 -17.44 3.37 10.26
C HIS A 104 -18.82 3.66 9.66
N GLN A 105 -19.09 4.91 9.27
CA GLN A 105 -20.43 5.33 8.85
C GLN A 105 -20.54 5.82 7.40
N ARG A 106 -19.42 6.04 6.71
CA ARG A 106 -19.35 6.55 5.33
C ARG A 106 -20.01 7.93 5.19
N TYR A 107 -19.94 8.71 6.27
CA TYR A 107 -20.39 10.09 6.32
C TYR A 107 -19.30 11.02 5.80
N ILE A 108 -19.71 12.08 5.10
CA ILE A 108 -18.81 13.09 4.58
C ILE A 108 -18.77 14.26 5.58
N PRO A 109 -17.64 14.52 6.26
CA PRO A 109 -17.49 15.63 7.18
C PRO A 109 -17.51 16.98 6.46
N LEU A 110 -18.13 17.97 7.10
CA LEU A 110 -18.18 19.34 6.60
C LEU A 110 -17.15 20.23 7.29
N ARG A 111 -16.50 21.08 6.51
CA ARG A 111 -15.59 22.11 7.03
C ARG A 111 -16.12 23.50 6.75
N SER A 112 -15.89 24.41 7.68
CA SER A 112 -16.25 25.81 7.56
C SER A 112 -15.54 26.43 6.35
N THR A 113 -16.29 27.12 5.50
CA THR A 113 -15.69 27.84 4.37
C THR A 113 -14.86 29.05 4.82
N SER A 114 -15.17 29.63 5.99
CA SER A 114 -14.45 30.80 6.51
C SER A 114 -13.20 30.46 7.32
N THR A 115 -13.28 29.42 8.16
CA THR A 115 -12.18 29.07 9.09
C THR A 115 -11.40 27.81 8.69
N GLY A 116 -11.97 26.96 7.85
CA GLY A 116 -11.41 25.64 7.52
C GLY A 116 -11.63 24.58 8.61
N ASN A 117 -12.14 24.95 9.80
CA ASN A 117 -12.37 24.03 10.91
C ASN A 117 -13.51 23.04 10.63
N LEU A 118 -13.45 21.87 11.25
CA LEU A 118 -14.54 20.90 11.22
C LEU A 118 -15.82 21.52 11.82
N LEU A 119 -16.94 21.36 11.13
CA LEU A 119 -18.26 21.76 11.60
C LEU A 119 -18.96 20.59 12.30
N PRO A 120 -19.94 20.86 13.19
CA PRO A 120 -20.75 19.82 13.84
C PRO A 120 -21.82 19.23 12.90
N PHE A 121 -21.49 19.10 11.61
CA PHE A 121 -22.36 18.66 10.54
C PHE A 121 -21.68 17.63 9.65
N PHE A 122 -22.48 16.73 9.10
CA PHE A 122 -22.03 15.70 8.16
C PHE A 122 -23.11 15.44 7.10
N ILE A 123 -22.68 14.85 5.98
CA ILE A 123 -23.58 14.34 4.96
C ILE A 123 -23.62 12.82 5.03
N ALA A 124 -24.81 12.26 5.25
CA ALA A 124 -25.10 10.84 5.00
C ALA A 124 -25.77 10.69 3.63
N VAL A 125 -25.51 9.58 2.94
CA VAL A 125 -26.17 9.30 1.64
C VAL A 125 -27.09 8.10 1.80
N ALA A 126 -28.40 8.36 1.80
CA ALA A 126 -29.41 7.31 1.81
C ALA A 126 -29.61 6.71 0.42
N ASN A 127 -30.24 5.53 0.37
CA ASN A 127 -30.53 4.82 -0.86
C ASN A 127 -32.05 4.73 -1.09
N GLY A 128 -32.55 5.43 -2.11
CA GLY A 128 -33.94 5.39 -2.55
C GLY A 128 -34.88 6.39 -1.88
N VAL A 129 -36.18 6.14 -1.99
CA VAL A 129 -37.24 6.98 -1.43
C VAL A 129 -37.37 6.66 0.06
N ILE A 130 -37.16 7.67 0.89
CA ILE A 130 -37.10 7.53 2.35
C ILE A 130 -37.86 8.68 3.03
N LYS A 131 -38.14 8.52 4.33
CA LYS A 131 -38.54 9.63 5.19
C LYS A 131 -37.28 10.28 5.75
N GLU A 132 -36.87 11.42 5.17
CA GLU A 132 -35.61 12.09 5.50
C GLU A 132 -35.41 12.34 7.00
N GLU A 133 -36.45 12.78 7.72
CA GLU A 133 -36.37 13.06 9.16
C GLU A 133 -36.02 11.81 9.98
N VAL A 134 -36.62 10.66 9.64
CA VAL A 134 -36.38 9.39 10.34
C VAL A 134 -34.95 8.93 10.10
N VAL A 135 -34.49 8.98 8.84
CA VAL A 135 -33.13 8.59 8.47
C VAL A 135 -32.10 9.54 9.07
N ARG A 136 -32.36 10.84 9.08
CA ARG A 136 -31.51 11.84 9.72
C ARG A 136 -31.34 11.54 11.21
N LYS A 137 -32.45 11.45 11.96
CA LYS A 137 -32.43 11.13 13.41
C LYS A 137 -31.71 9.82 13.71
N GLY A 138 -31.90 8.80 12.87
CA GLY A 138 -31.21 7.52 12.99
C GLY A 138 -29.69 7.65 12.84
N ASN A 139 -29.21 8.31 11.79
CA ASN A 139 -27.78 8.52 11.56
C ASN A 139 -27.14 9.39 12.65
N GLU A 140 -27.84 10.45 13.10
CA GLU A 140 -27.38 11.29 14.22
C GLU A 140 -27.28 10.50 15.53
N ALA A 141 -28.22 9.59 15.79
CA ALA A 141 -28.17 8.73 16.96
C ALA A 141 -27.02 7.74 16.94
N VAL A 142 -26.75 7.13 15.78
CA VAL A 142 -25.61 6.23 15.58
C VAL A 142 -24.30 6.98 15.76
N LEU A 143 -24.15 8.18 15.17
CA LEU A 143 -22.94 8.97 15.29
C LEU A 143 -22.68 9.41 16.73
N ARG A 144 -23.73 9.87 17.43
CA ARG A 144 -23.63 10.28 18.84
C ARG A 144 -23.11 9.16 19.72
N ALA A 145 -23.68 7.95 19.60
CA ALA A 145 -23.22 6.80 20.38
C ALA A 145 -21.73 6.52 20.14
N ARG A 146 -21.29 6.55 18.87
CA ARG A 146 -19.88 6.34 18.52
C ARG A 146 -18.94 7.43 19.02
N TYR A 147 -19.39 8.67 19.07
CA TYR A 147 -18.61 9.77 19.63
C TYR A 147 -18.54 9.74 21.15
N GLU A 148 -19.58 9.27 21.84
CA GLU A 148 -19.49 9.01 23.28
C GLU A 148 -18.46 7.91 23.59
N ASP A 149 -18.47 6.81 22.82
CA ASP A 149 -17.46 5.76 22.96
C ASP A 149 -16.04 6.33 22.74
N ALA A 150 -15.85 7.06 21.64
CA ALA A 150 -14.56 7.68 21.33
C ALA A 150 -14.11 8.67 22.42
N LYS A 151 -15.03 9.47 22.96
CA LYS A 151 -14.77 10.40 24.06
C LYS A 151 -14.36 9.67 25.33
N PHE A 152 -15.03 8.58 25.66
CA PHE A 152 -14.70 7.74 26.80
C PHE A 152 -13.29 7.17 26.67
N PHE A 153 -12.96 6.53 25.55
CA PHE A 153 -11.64 5.94 25.32
C PHE A 153 -10.52 6.99 25.31
N TYR A 154 -10.72 8.11 24.61
CA TYR A 154 -9.76 9.20 24.58
C TYR A 154 -9.50 9.79 25.98
N LYS A 155 -10.54 9.93 26.81
CA LYS A 155 -10.39 10.38 28.20
C LYS A 155 -9.62 9.38 29.05
N MET A 156 -9.80 8.08 28.82
CA MET A 156 -9.04 7.03 29.51
C MET A 156 -7.56 7.08 29.14
N ASP A 157 -7.28 7.19 27.84
CA ASP A 157 -5.90 7.19 27.34
C ASP A 157 -5.11 8.42 27.81
N THR A 158 -5.76 9.58 27.84
CA THR A 158 -5.12 10.86 28.19
C THR A 158 -4.85 11.05 29.69
N GLN A 159 -5.18 10.06 30.52
CA GLN A 159 -4.79 10.02 31.94
C GLN A 159 -3.37 9.47 32.15
N LYS A 160 -2.78 8.87 31.11
CA LYS A 160 -1.43 8.30 31.14
C LYS A 160 -0.52 9.04 30.16
N LYS A 161 0.79 9.00 30.40
CA LYS A 161 1.78 9.41 29.42
C LYS A 161 1.88 8.39 28.30
N PHE A 162 2.12 8.87 27.08
CA PHE A 162 2.22 8.07 25.87
C PHE A 162 3.29 6.97 25.99
N SER A 163 4.42 7.28 26.62
CA SER A 163 5.50 6.32 26.89
C SER A 163 5.07 5.16 27.80
N GLU A 164 4.04 5.33 28.63
CA GLU A 164 3.54 4.26 29.52
C GLU A 164 2.78 3.16 28.76
N PHE A 165 2.36 3.44 27.52
CA PHE A 165 1.73 2.41 26.68
C PHE A 165 2.74 1.46 26.06
N ARG A 166 4.04 1.80 26.07
CA ARG A 166 5.09 0.95 25.51
C ARG A 166 5.12 -0.43 26.16
N SER A 167 5.09 -0.49 27.49
CA SER A 167 5.11 -1.76 28.23
C SER A 167 3.85 -2.61 27.99
N GLN A 168 2.72 -1.97 27.69
CA GLN A 168 1.45 -2.64 27.41
C GLN A 168 1.44 -3.37 26.06
N LEU A 169 2.40 -3.08 25.16
CA LEU A 169 2.60 -3.86 23.93
C LEU A 169 2.96 -5.33 24.22
N ASN A 170 3.44 -5.65 25.43
CA ASN A 170 3.64 -7.03 25.88
C ASN A 170 2.34 -7.83 25.96
N GLY A 171 1.18 -7.16 26.06
CA GLY A 171 -0.14 -7.80 26.03
C GLY A 171 -0.63 -8.14 24.61
N ILE A 172 0.07 -7.69 23.57
CA ILE A 172 -0.36 -7.84 22.17
C ILE A 172 0.56 -8.87 21.50
N LEU A 173 0.02 -10.06 21.23
CA LEU A 173 0.77 -11.12 20.55
C LEU A 173 1.09 -10.69 19.10
N PHE A 174 2.36 -10.72 18.72
CA PHE A 174 2.77 -10.55 17.32
C PHE A 174 2.74 -11.90 16.61
N HIS A 175 3.41 -12.91 17.17
CA HIS A 175 3.41 -14.29 16.69
C HIS A 175 3.96 -15.23 17.76
N GLU A 176 3.45 -16.45 17.87
CA GLU A 176 3.82 -17.42 18.94
C GLU A 176 5.34 -17.63 19.07
N LYS A 177 6.06 -17.73 17.95
CA LYS A 177 7.53 -17.88 17.92
C LYS A 177 8.31 -16.57 18.03
N LEU A 178 7.69 -15.42 17.75
CA LEU A 178 8.38 -14.12 17.66
C LEU A 178 8.05 -13.18 18.83
N GLY A 179 7.16 -13.63 19.73
CA GLY A 179 6.74 -12.90 20.91
C GLY A 179 5.64 -11.88 20.63
N THR A 180 5.72 -10.79 21.38
CA THR A 180 4.73 -9.72 21.47
C THR A 180 5.10 -8.55 20.55
N MET A 181 4.20 -7.57 20.45
CA MET A 181 4.52 -6.30 19.78
C MET A 181 5.61 -5.53 20.52
N LEU A 182 5.78 -5.72 21.84
CA LEU A 182 6.92 -5.16 22.56
C LEU A 182 8.23 -5.78 22.06
N ASP A 183 8.31 -7.11 22.00
CA ASP A 183 9.49 -7.84 21.51
C ASP A 183 9.85 -7.42 20.09
N LYS A 184 8.83 -7.30 19.21
CA LYS A 184 9.01 -6.78 17.86
C LYS A 184 9.67 -5.41 17.84
N MET A 185 9.11 -4.47 18.62
CA MET A 185 9.61 -3.12 18.59
C MET A 185 10.95 -2.93 19.29
N GLU A 186 11.33 -3.82 20.22
CA GLU A 186 12.69 -3.89 20.75
C GLU A 186 13.70 -4.34 19.69
N ARG A 187 13.34 -5.33 18.84
CA ARG A 187 14.18 -5.72 17.70
C ARG A 187 14.36 -4.57 16.72
N VAL A 188 13.27 -3.88 16.38
CA VAL A 188 13.31 -2.68 15.54
C VAL A 188 14.27 -1.65 16.16
N GLN A 189 14.13 -1.31 17.44
CA GLN A 189 14.99 -0.34 18.11
C GLN A 189 16.49 -0.73 18.09
N LYS A 190 16.83 -2.02 18.13
CA LYS A 190 18.23 -2.49 18.05
C LYS A 190 18.87 -2.23 16.68
N ILE A 191 18.09 -2.20 15.60
CA ILE A 191 18.60 -2.10 14.23
C ILE A 191 18.57 -0.70 13.62
N VAL A 192 17.69 0.20 14.11
CA VAL A 192 17.44 1.50 13.45
C VAL A 192 18.67 2.37 13.24
N ALA A 193 19.65 2.32 14.16
CA ALA A 193 20.85 3.15 14.03
C ALA A 193 21.74 2.71 12.85
N LYS A 194 22.03 1.41 12.79
CA LYS A 194 22.83 0.82 11.70
C LYS A 194 22.08 0.91 10.37
N LEU A 195 20.77 0.66 10.38
CA LEU A 195 19.93 0.78 9.20
C LEU A 195 19.82 2.22 8.70
N GLY A 196 19.73 3.21 9.60
CA GLY A 196 19.73 4.62 9.23
C GLY A 196 21.00 5.02 8.47
N LEU A 197 22.17 4.62 8.96
CA LEU A 197 23.43 4.84 8.25
C LEU A 197 23.47 4.12 6.90
N ALA A 198 22.99 2.88 6.83
CA ALA A 198 22.90 2.12 5.57
C ALA A 198 21.92 2.74 4.55
N LEU A 199 20.91 3.47 5.02
CA LEU A 199 19.98 4.25 4.20
C LEU A 199 20.53 5.62 3.78
N GLY A 200 21.76 5.96 4.19
CA GLY A 200 22.40 7.25 3.91
C GLY A 200 21.79 8.42 4.69
N ILE A 201 21.22 8.14 5.87
CA ILE A 201 20.68 9.17 6.76
C ILE A 201 21.82 9.83 7.53
N ASP A 202 21.71 11.15 7.72
CA ASP A 202 22.67 11.93 8.50
C ASP A 202 22.79 11.39 9.93
N GLU A 203 24.03 11.20 10.39
CA GLU A 203 24.32 10.67 11.73
C GLU A 203 23.69 11.52 12.85
N ARG A 204 23.50 12.83 12.62
CA ARG A 204 22.84 13.74 13.55
C ARG A 204 21.37 13.40 13.80
N MET A 205 20.72 12.66 12.90
CA MET A 205 19.33 12.22 13.05
C MET A 205 19.20 10.92 13.86
N ILE A 206 20.29 10.20 14.08
CA ILE A 206 20.26 8.89 14.77
C ILE A 206 19.68 8.96 16.19
N PRO A 207 19.95 10.00 17.02
CA PRO A 207 19.28 10.16 18.31
C PRO A 207 17.75 10.26 18.18
N VAL A 208 17.25 11.10 17.27
CA VAL A 208 15.81 11.27 17.01
C VAL A 208 15.17 9.95 16.58
N ILE A 209 15.86 9.18 15.73
CA ILE A 209 15.40 7.87 15.26
C ILE A 209 15.30 6.87 16.42
N LYS A 210 16.30 6.83 17.30
CA LYS A 210 16.30 5.94 18.47
C LYS A 210 15.20 6.30 19.46
N ASP A 211 15.02 7.59 19.72
CA ASP A 211 13.99 8.08 20.63
C ASP A 211 12.58 7.77 20.08
N ALA A 212 12.36 7.96 18.77
CA ALA A 212 11.12 7.57 18.12
C ALA A 212 10.91 6.04 18.17
N ALA A 213 11.94 5.23 17.90
CA ALA A 213 11.84 3.77 17.97
C ALA A 213 11.47 3.25 19.37
N ALA A 214 11.91 3.94 20.43
CA ALA A 214 11.65 3.55 21.82
C ALA A 214 10.15 3.62 22.19
N ILE A 215 9.39 4.49 21.54
CA ILE A 215 7.94 4.67 21.78
C ILE A 215 7.07 4.34 20.56
N ALA A 216 7.68 3.91 19.45
CA ALA A 216 6.98 3.52 18.24
C ALA A 216 5.96 2.40 18.49
N MET A 217 4.80 2.53 17.81
CA MET A 217 3.63 1.65 17.92
C MET A 217 3.01 1.52 19.31
N SER A 218 3.40 2.33 20.31
CA SER A 218 2.80 2.27 21.65
C SER A 218 1.31 2.60 21.64
N ASP A 219 0.85 3.34 20.63
CA ASP A 219 -0.57 3.64 20.45
C ASP A 219 -1.43 2.40 20.19
N LEU A 220 -0.87 1.28 19.71
CA LEU A 220 -1.61 0.02 19.55
C LEU A 220 -2.21 -0.50 20.86
N ALA A 221 -1.62 -0.15 22.01
CA ALA A 221 -2.13 -0.51 23.33
C ALA A 221 -3.11 0.53 23.91
N THR A 222 -3.38 1.62 23.21
CA THR A 222 -4.34 2.62 23.66
C THR A 222 -5.76 2.13 23.43
N SER A 223 -6.68 2.56 24.30
CA SER A 223 -8.08 2.15 24.26
C SER A 223 -8.73 2.64 22.96
N ILE A 224 -8.40 3.86 22.53
CA ILE A 224 -8.95 4.42 21.30
C ILE A 224 -8.52 3.63 20.05
N VAL A 225 -7.28 3.16 19.97
CA VAL A 225 -6.79 2.39 18.82
C VAL A 225 -7.28 0.95 18.89
N THR A 226 -7.47 0.40 20.08
CA THR A 226 -8.09 -0.92 20.26
C THR A 226 -9.52 -0.94 19.69
N GLU A 227 -10.33 0.09 19.96
CA GLU A 227 -11.66 0.24 19.35
C GLU A 227 -11.59 0.64 17.86
N PHE A 228 -10.71 1.58 17.52
CA PHE A 228 -10.62 2.18 16.19
C PHE A 228 -9.24 1.96 15.57
N THR A 229 -8.94 0.72 15.17
CA THR A 229 -7.61 0.31 14.64
C THR A 229 -7.10 1.15 13.48
N SER A 230 -8.00 1.77 12.69
CA SER A 230 -7.63 2.69 11.61
C SER A 230 -6.95 3.99 12.07
N LEU A 231 -7.00 4.30 13.37
CA LEU A 231 -6.34 5.44 14.00
C LEU A 231 -4.88 5.16 14.43
N ALA A 232 -4.39 3.93 14.23
CA ALA A 232 -3.00 3.61 14.50
C ALA A 232 -2.03 4.50 13.71
N GLY A 233 -0.93 4.92 14.34
CA GLY A 233 0.02 5.94 13.88
C GLY A 233 -0.49 7.37 14.05
N ILE A 234 -1.76 7.63 13.71
CA ILE A 234 -2.36 8.96 13.87
C ILE A 234 -2.42 9.33 15.35
N MET A 235 -2.89 8.40 16.19
CA MET A 235 -2.96 8.63 17.63
C MET A 235 -1.57 8.60 18.28
N ALA A 236 -0.61 7.84 17.74
CA ALA A 236 0.77 7.92 18.20
C ALA A 236 1.32 9.34 18.11
N ARG A 237 1.17 9.98 16.93
CA ARG A 237 1.57 11.38 16.73
C ARG A 237 0.81 12.31 17.65
N HIS A 238 -0.51 12.17 17.75
CA HIS A 238 -1.35 13.02 18.59
C HIS A 238 -0.95 12.97 20.07
N TYR A 239 -0.77 11.77 20.61
CA TYR A 239 -0.38 11.59 22.02
C TYR A 239 1.05 12.06 22.28
N ALA A 240 1.99 11.81 21.36
CA ALA A 240 3.35 12.33 21.48
C ALA A 240 3.39 13.87 21.50
N LEU A 241 2.68 14.54 20.60
CA LEU A 241 2.59 16.01 20.60
C LEU A 241 1.94 16.54 21.89
N LYS A 242 0.85 15.90 22.33
CA LYS A 242 0.17 16.26 23.59
C LYS A 242 1.09 16.15 24.81
N ASP A 243 2.01 15.18 24.81
CA ASP A 243 2.98 14.99 25.88
C ASP A 243 4.26 15.83 25.74
N GLY A 244 4.37 16.65 24.69
CA GLY A 244 5.49 17.56 24.50
C GLY A 244 6.70 16.94 23.79
N TYR A 245 6.55 15.81 23.12
CA TYR A 245 7.61 15.27 22.27
C TYR A 245 7.86 16.20 21.05
N PRO A 246 9.11 16.30 20.58
CA PRO A 246 9.43 17.03 19.36
C PRO A 246 8.61 16.55 18.14
N GLU A 247 8.24 17.47 17.27
CA GLU A 247 7.44 17.18 16.06
C GLU A 247 8.08 16.11 15.17
N GLN A 248 9.41 16.09 15.06
CA GLN A 248 10.15 15.10 14.28
C GLN A 248 9.97 13.67 14.81
N ILE A 249 9.86 13.51 16.14
CA ILE A 249 9.55 12.21 16.76
C ILE A 249 8.09 11.87 16.49
N ALA A 250 7.18 12.79 16.77
CA ALA A 250 5.74 12.56 16.60
C ALA A 250 5.38 12.19 15.15
N GLU A 251 5.99 12.83 14.16
CA GLU A 251 5.77 12.50 12.75
C GLU A 251 6.34 11.13 12.40
N ALA A 252 7.52 10.75 12.91
CA ALA A 252 8.07 9.41 12.70
C ALA A 252 7.15 8.30 13.25
N LEU A 253 6.45 8.55 14.36
CA LEU A 253 5.48 7.62 14.95
C LEU A 253 4.21 7.45 14.11
N PHE A 254 3.82 8.48 13.36
CA PHE A 254 2.77 8.35 12.34
C PHE A 254 3.28 7.60 11.11
N GLU A 255 4.47 7.98 10.64
CA GLU A 255 5.05 7.51 9.39
C GLU A 255 5.49 6.05 9.40
N ILE A 256 5.79 5.44 10.56
CA ILE A 256 6.10 4.00 10.65
C ILE A 256 5.00 3.11 10.05
N MET A 257 3.73 3.53 10.17
CA MET A 257 2.57 2.83 9.64
C MET A 257 2.41 3.00 8.13
N LEU A 258 3.16 3.92 7.50
CA LEU A 258 3.05 4.25 6.09
C LEU A 258 4.01 3.43 5.21
N PRO A 259 3.65 3.12 3.95
CA PRO A 259 2.29 3.18 3.42
C PRO A 259 1.42 2.12 4.08
N ARG A 260 0.17 2.47 4.41
CA ARG A 260 -0.77 1.49 4.93
C ARG A 260 -1.15 0.59 3.77
N PHE A 261 -1.71 1.07 2.68
CA PHE A 261 -2.13 0.26 1.54
C PHE A 261 -1.43 0.69 0.24
N SER A 262 -1.60 -0.06 -0.84
CA SER A 262 -1.03 0.32 -2.14
C SER A 262 -1.61 1.65 -2.62
N GLY A 263 -0.73 2.61 -2.91
CA GLY A 263 -1.11 3.97 -3.30
C GLY A 263 -1.44 4.93 -2.15
N ASP A 264 -1.20 4.52 -0.90
CA ASP A 264 -1.20 5.43 0.26
C ASP A 264 -0.01 6.41 0.19
N ILE A 265 -0.04 7.45 1.02
CA ILE A 265 1.12 8.32 1.21
C ILE A 265 2.31 7.53 1.78
N LEU A 266 3.51 7.99 1.45
CA LEU A 266 4.77 7.41 1.92
C LEU A 266 5.37 8.22 3.08
N PRO A 267 6.17 7.59 3.95
CA PRO A 267 6.97 8.31 4.93
C PRO A 267 7.92 9.28 4.22
N LYS A 268 8.01 10.50 4.72
CA LYS A 268 8.82 11.59 4.15
C LYS A 268 9.98 11.97 5.05
N SER A 269 9.80 11.92 6.37
CA SER A 269 10.87 12.24 7.30
C SER A 269 11.92 11.12 7.29
N ASP A 270 13.19 11.49 7.48
CA ASP A 270 14.27 10.50 7.56
C ASP A 270 14.01 9.50 8.70
N ALA A 271 13.47 9.94 9.84
CA ALA A 271 13.14 9.05 10.94
C ALA A 271 11.99 8.11 10.62
N GLY A 272 10.90 8.61 10.04
CA GLY A 272 9.78 7.77 9.61
C GLY A 272 10.18 6.76 8.53
N ILE A 273 11.03 7.14 7.58
CA ILE A 273 11.56 6.22 6.56
C ILE A 273 12.34 5.07 7.22
N VAL A 274 13.25 5.37 8.14
CA VAL A 274 14.04 4.34 8.83
C VAL A 274 13.13 3.40 9.62
N LEU A 275 12.19 3.93 10.40
CA LEU A 275 11.25 3.12 11.19
C LEU A 275 10.37 2.24 10.30
N ALA A 276 9.80 2.81 9.23
CA ALA A 276 8.93 2.10 8.31
C ALA A 276 9.67 0.98 7.57
N VAL A 277 10.96 1.17 7.22
CA VAL A 277 11.80 0.14 6.62
C VAL A 277 12.16 -0.93 7.66
N ALA A 278 12.60 -0.53 8.86
CA ALA A 278 12.99 -1.44 9.93
C ALA A 278 11.86 -2.41 10.32
N ASP A 279 10.65 -1.87 10.54
CA ASP A 279 9.46 -2.66 10.91
C ASP A 279 9.10 -3.71 9.83
N ARG A 280 9.22 -3.33 8.55
CA ARG A 280 8.92 -4.22 7.42
C ARG A 280 9.99 -5.30 7.27
N LEU A 281 11.26 -4.96 7.43
CA LEU A 281 12.35 -5.93 7.40
C LEU A 281 12.23 -6.93 8.56
N ASP A 282 11.93 -6.47 9.78
CA ASP A 282 11.67 -7.35 10.93
C ASP A 282 10.54 -8.32 10.64
N SER A 283 9.40 -7.79 10.18
CA SER A 283 8.24 -8.62 9.85
C SER A 283 8.56 -9.65 8.75
N LEU A 284 9.30 -9.26 7.71
CA LEU A 284 9.66 -10.16 6.61
C LEU A 284 10.59 -11.29 7.08
N VAL A 285 11.66 -10.95 7.79
CA VAL A 285 12.65 -11.95 8.24
C VAL A 285 12.06 -12.85 9.31
N GLY A 286 11.45 -12.27 10.34
CA GLY A 286 10.89 -13.02 11.46
C GLY A 286 9.78 -13.97 11.02
N LEU A 287 8.82 -13.50 10.20
CA LEU A 287 7.69 -14.33 9.78
C LEU A 287 8.11 -15.41 8.77
N PHE A 288 9.09 -15.16 7.89
CA PHE A 288 9.63 -16.24 7.07
C PHE A 288 10.36 -17.28 7.93
N GLY A 289 11.20 -16.86 8.87
CA GLY A 289 11.88 -17.77 9.81
C GLY A 289 10.91 -18.56 10.68
N ALA A 290 9.76 -17.99 11.01
CA ALA A 290 8.70 -18.67 11.76
C ALA A 290 7.94 -19.72 10.94
N GLY A 291 8.12 -19.76 9.61
CA GLY A 291 7.40 -20.64 8.69
C GLY A 291 6.08 -20.06 8.17
N CYS A 292 5.92 -18.74 8.20
CA CYS A 292 4.70 -18.04 7.79
C CYS A 292 4.78 -17.47 6.37
N GLN A 293 5.58 -18.08 5.49
CA GLN A 293 5.67 -17.65 4.09
C GLN A 293 4.27 -17.70 3.43
N PRO A 294 3.89 -16.68 2.63
CA PRO A 294 2.59 -16.67 1.99
C PRO A 294 2.51 -17.75 0.91
N SER A 295 1.40 -18.48 0.86
CA SER A 295 1.11 -19.43 -0.21
C SER A 295 0.59 -18.69 -1.45
N SER A 296 0.18 -19.38 -2.51
CA SER A 296 -0.46 -18.75 -3.67
C SER A 296 -1.82 -18.13 -3.33
N THR A 297 -2.60 -18.76 -2.45
CA THR A 297 -3.98 -18.35 -2.12
C THR A 297 -4.11 -17.62 -0.79
N ASN A 298 -3.13 -17.72 0.11
CA ASN A 298 -3.23 -17.16 1.45
C ASN A 298 -2.01 -16.33 1.84
N ASP A 299 -2.26 -15.20 2.51
CA ASP A 299 -1.24 -14.31 3.08
C ASP A 299 -1.78 -13.71 4.39
N PRO A 300 -1.81 -14.52 5.47
CA PRO A 300 -2.51 -14.14 6.71
C PRO A 300 -1.86 -12.94 7.41
N PHE A 301 -0.54 -12.74 7.23
CA PHE A 301 0.19 -11.63 7.83
C PHE A 301 0.40 -10.44 6.87
N GLY A 302 -0.13 -10.51 5.64
CA GLY A 302 -0.02 -9.43 4.67
C GLY A 302 1.43 -9.19 4.19
N LEU A 303 2.27 -10.21 4.16
CA LEU A 303 3.68 -10.12 3.76
C LEU A 303 3.85 -9.55 2.35
N ARG A 304 2.92 -9.82 1.42
CA ARG A 304 2.96 -9.22 0.07
C ARG A 304 2.80 -7.71 0.12
N ARG A 305 1.91 -7.22 0.98
CA ARG A 305 1.64 -5.79 1.19
C ARG A 305 2.80 -5.11 1.90
N ILE A 306 3.35 -5.76 2.94
CA ILE A 306 4.56 -5.32 3.66
C ILE A 306 5.73 -5.15 2.68
N SER A 307 5.99 -6.18 1.87
CA SER A 307 7.08 -6.20 0.90
C SER A 307 6.88 -5.19 -0.24
N TYR A 308 5.65 -5.02 -0.73
CA TYR A 308 5.35 -3.98 -1.73
C TYR A 308 5.56 -2.57 -1.15
N GLY A 309 5.11 -2.32 0.08
CA GLY A 309 5.36 -1.05 0.77
C GLY A 309 6.85 -0.77 0.98
N LEU A 310 7.65 -1.80 1.30
CA LEU A 310 9.10 -1.68 1.43
C LEU A 310 9.75 -1.20 0.12
N VAL A 311 9.43 -1.84 -1.02
CA VAL A 311 10.01 -1.44 -2.31
C VAL A 311 9.52 -0.06 -2.75
N GLN A 312 8.27 0.33 -2.43
CA GLN A 312 7.78 1.68 -2.68
C GLN A 312 8.57 2.72 -1.86
N ILE A 313 8.76 2.50 -0.56
CA ILE A 313 9.55 3.40 0.30
C ILE A 313 10.96 3.56 -0.26
N LEU A 314 11.65 2.47 -0.56
CA LEU A 314 13.04 2.52 -1.03
C LEU A 314 13.16 3.21 -2.40
N THR A 315 12.26 2.91 -3.34
CA THR A 315 12.34 3.45 -4.71
C THR A 315 11.90 4.91 -4.79
N GLU A 316 10.80 5.30 -4.13
CA GLU A 316 10.25 6.65 -4.24
C GLU A 316 11.00 7.66 -3.36
N ASN A 317 11.51 7.24 -2.19
CA ASN A 317 12.41 8.06 -1.37
C ASN A 317 13.88 7.97 -1.78
N LYS A 318 14.19 7.31 -2.90
CA LYS A 318 15.54 7.25 -3.50
C LYS A 318 16.61 6.69 -2.56
N LYS A 319 16.26 5.69 -1.75
CA LYS A 319 17.16 5.10 -0.76
C LYS A 319 17.88 3.88 -1.35
N ASN A 320 19.19 4.00 -1.54
CA ASN A 320 20.03 2.95 -2.11
C ASN A 320 20.48 1.94 -1.03
N LEU A 321 19.56 1.10 -0.59
CA LEU A 321 19.81 0.09 0.44
C LEU A 321 20.26 -1.24 -0.18
N ASP A 322 21.37 -1.80 0.30
CA ASP A 322 21.71 -3.20 0.09
C ASP A 322 20.76 -4.09 0.90
N LEU A 323 19.81 -4.73 0.22
CA LEU A 323 18.80 -5.55 0.89
C LEU A 323 19.40 -6.75 1.60
N ARG A 324 20.38 -7.44 1.01
CA ARG A 324 21.01 -8.61 1.64
C ARG A 324 21.67 -8.21 2.96
N SER A 325 22.47 -7.15 2.97
CA SER A 325 23.10 -6.66 4.20
C SER A 325 22.06 -6.20 5.24
N ALA A 326 20.99 -5.53 4.80
CA ALA A 326 19.91 -5.11 5.68
C ALA A 326 19.15 -6.31 6.28
N LEU A 327 18.92 -7.37 5.50
CA LEU A 327 18.28 -8.59 5.99
C LEU A 327 19.19 -9.32 7.00
N THR A 328 20.49 -9.40 6.75
CA THR A 328 21.45 -9.96 7.71
C THR A 328 21.45 -9.21 9.05
N LEU A 329 21.39 -7.87 9.02
CA LEU A 329 21.26 -7.05 10.23
C LEU A 329 20.02 -7.44 11.06
N VAL A 330 18.92 -7.77 10.40
CA VAL A 330 17.66 -8.16 11.06
C VAL A 330 17.71 -9.58 11.61
N VAL A 331 18.42 -10.50 10.95
CA VAL A 331 18.62 -11.87 11.44
C VAL A 331 19.25 -11.87 12.83
N ASP A 332 20.26 -11.03 13.06
CA ASP A 332 21.00 -10.96 14.33
C ASP A 332 20.14 -10.58 15.55
N VAL A 333 18.96 -10.01 15.33
CA VAL A 333 18.05 -9.59 16.41
C VAL A 333 16.81 -10.48 16.54
N GLN A 334 16.61 -11.45 15.64
CA GLN A 334 15.45 -12.36 15.73
C GLN A 334 15.55 -13.28 16.96
N PRO A 335 14.42 -13.65 17.59
CA PRO A 335 14.41 -14.53 18.75
C PRO A 335 14.50 -16.02 18.37
N ILE A 336 14.57 -16.31 17.06
CA ILE A 336 14.65 -17.65 16.48
C ILE A 336 15.86 -17.73 15.57
N GLU A 337 16.37 -18.94 15.36
CA GLU A 337 17.38 -19.19 14.34
C GLU A 337 16.79 -18.96 12.95
N VAL A 338 17.47 -18.15 12.14
CA VAL A 338 17.06 -17.85 10.77
C VAL A 338 18.17 -18.30 9.83
N ASP A 339 17.92 -19.38 9.09
CA ASP A 339 18.88 -19.95 8.15
C ASP A 339 19.22 -18.98 7.02
N ALA A 340 20.44 -19.10 6.48
CA ALA A 340 20.86 -18.33 5.30
C ALA A 340 19.94 -18.52 4.08
N ASN A 341 19.25 -19.66 3.98
CA ASN A 341 18.26 -19.90 2.93
C ASN A 341 17.05 -18.96 3.06
N ILE A 342 16.62 -18.63 4.28
CA ILE A 342 15.50 -17.71 4.51
C ILE A 342 15.82 -16.31 3.98
N ILE A 343 17.07 -15.84 4.13
CA ILE A 343 17.49 -14.56 3.53
C ILE A 343 17.28 -14.57 2.02
N ASN A 344 17.63 -15.66 1.34
CA ASN A 344 17.44 -15.80 -0.11
C ASN A 344 15.95 -15.85 -0.47
N GLU A 345 15.13 -16.55 0.30
CA GLU A 345 13.68 -16.59 0.10
C GLU A 345 13.04 -15.20 0.25
N VAL A 346 13.39 -14.46 1.30
CA VAL A 346 12.91 -13.09 1.53
C VAL A 346 13.38 -12.17 0.41
N LEU A 347 14.65 -12.26 0.00
CA LEU A 347 15.17 -11.44 -1.10
C LEU A 347 14.44 -11.73 -2.41
N GLN A 348 14.20 -13.00 -2.75
CA GLN A 348 13.41 -13.38 -3.93
C GLN A 348 11.98 -12.86 -3.83
N PHE A 349 11.38 -12.93 -2.65
CA PHE A 349 10.02 -12.45 -2.40
C PHE A 349 9.91 -10.94 -2.60
N VAL A 350 10.85 -10.16 -2.07
CA VAL A 350 10.95 -8.71 -2.28
C VAL A 350 11.24 -8.37 -3.73
N THR A 351 12.13 -9.11 -4.39
CA THR A 351 12.45 -8.93 -5.82
C THR A 351 11.21 -9.09 -6.69
N ARG A 352 10.35 -10.07 -6.41
CA ARG A 352 9.07 -10.24 -7.13
C ARG A 352 8.11 -9.06 -6.93
N ARG A 353 8.12 -8.41 -5.76
CA ARG A 353 7.31 -7.21 -5.52
C ARG A 353 7.88 -6.00 -6.27
N LEU A 354 9.21 -5.90 -6.35
CA LEU A 354 9.88 -4.89 -7.15
C LEU A 354 9.60 -5.07 -8.66
N GLU A 355 9.62 -6.31 -9.17
CA GLU A 355 9.20 -6.62 -10.56
C GLU A 355 7.79 -6.10 -10.81
N GLN A 356 6.86 -6.44 -9.91
CA GLN A 356 5.47 -5.98 -10.02
C GLN A 356 5.36 -4.45 -9.99
N LEU A 357 6.03 -3.78 -9.05
CA LEU A 357 6.03 -2.31 -8.97
C LEU A 357 6.51 -1.65 -10.28
N LEU A 358 7.57 -2.19 -10.90
CA LEU A 358 8.13 -1.64 -12.13
C LEU A 358 7.23 -1.91 -13.35
N VAL A 359 6.62 -3.10 -13.42
CA VAL A 359 5.65 -3.43 -14.48
C VAL A 359 4.38 -2.59 -14.34
N ASP A 360 3.88 -2.38 -13.12
CA ASP A 360 2.73 -1.52 -12.83
C ASP A 360 2.99 -0.05 -13.26
N LYS A 361 4.26 0.39 -13.23
CA LYS A 361 4.72 1.69 -13.78
C LYS A 361 4.80 1.71 -15.31
N GLY A 362 4.42 0.63 -16.00
CA GLY A 362 4.40 0.52 -17.45
C GLY A 362 5.73 0.10 -18.08
N ILE A 363 6.71 -0.35 -17.29
CA ILE A 363 8.01 -0.80 -17.82
C ILE A 363 7.86 -2.22 -18.37
N ASN A 364 8.46 -2.48 -19.54
CA ASN A 364 8.40 -3.79 -20.18
C ASN A 364 9.00 -4.89 -19.27
N SER A 365 8.27 -6.00 -19.12
CA SER A 365 8.61 -7.10 -18.21
C SER A 365 9.97 -7.73 -18.48
N GLU A 366 10.39 -7.83 -19.76
CA GLU A 366 11.69 -8.42 -20.10
C GLU A 366 12.84 -7.50 -19.68
N ILE A 367 12.69 -6.18 -19.86
CA ILE A 367 13.66 -5.18 -19.38
C ILE A 367 13.77 -5.25 -17.86
N VAL A 368 12.63 -5.27 -17.16
CA VAL A 368 12.59 -5.36 -15.70
C VAL A 368 13.33 -6.62 -15.23
N ARG A 369 13.04 -7.78 -15.81
CA ARG A 369 13.70 -9.04 -15.46
C ARG A 369 15.22 -8.98 -15.69
N SER A 370 15.67 -8.44 -16.83
CA SER A 370 17.10 -8.27 -17.10
C SER A 370 17.79 -7.39 -16.06
N VAL A 371 17.17 -6.28 -15.66
CA VAL A 371 17.72 -5.41 -14.62
C VAL A 371 17.75 -6.10 -13.26
N LEU A 372 16.69 -6.82 -12.90
CA LEU A 372 16.58 -7.48 -11.60
C LEU A 372 17.57 -8.65 -11.43
N LEU A 373 17.97 -9.32 -12.52
CA LEU A 373 19.02 -10.34 -12.45
C LEU A 373 20.34 -9.78 -11.89
N GLU A 374 20.67 -8.53 -12.23
CA GLU A 374 21.93 -7.88 -11.84
C GLU A 374 21.80 -6.98 -10.60
N ARG A 375 20.63 -6.33 -10.41
CA ARG A 375 20.47 -5.21 -9.48
C ARG A 375 19.37 -5.39 -8.44
N ALA A 376 18.70 -6.55 -8.37
CA ALA A 376 17.60 -6.76 -7.42
C ALA A 376 17.97 -6.50 -5.96
N ASN A 377 19.25 -6.64 -5.59
CA ASN A 377 19.73 -6.37 -4.24
C ASN A 377 19.64 -4.89 -3.84
N TYR A 378 19.53 -3.97 -4.80
CA TYR A 378 19.42 -2.53 -4.60
C TYR A 378 18.15 -1.99 -5.27
N PRO A 379 16.98 -2.00 -4.59
CA PRO A 379 15.69 -1.71 -5.21
C PRO A 379 15.61 -0.36 -5.92
N TYR A 380 16.15 0.70 -5.30
CA TYR A 380 16.18 2.02 -5.90
C TYR A 380 17.03 2.05 -7.17
N LEU A 381 18.25 1.49 -7.12
CA LEU A 381 19.15 1.45 -8.27
C LEU A 381 18.57 0.61 -9.41
N ALA A 382 17.94 -0.52 -9.10
CA ALA A 382 17.21 -1.32 -10.09
C ALA A 382 16.07 -0.51 -10.72
N SER A 383 15.28 0.19 -9.92
CA SER A 383 14.22 1.06 -10.43
C SER A 383 14.75 2.18 -11.32
N GLN A 384 15.86 2.82 -10.96
CA GLN A 384 16.48 3.85 -11.79
C GLN A 384 16.92 3.28 -13.13
N SER A 385 17.60 2.12 -13.11
CA SER A 385 18.08 1.44 -14.31
C SER A 385 16.93 1.06 -15.25
N ALA A 386 15.81 0.60 -14.69
CA ALA A 386 14.59 0.22 -15.41
C ALA A 386 13.80 1.43 -15.96
N VAL A 387 13.96 2.62 -15.37
CA VAL A 387 13.36 3.86 -15.89
C VAL A 387 14.24 4.50 -16.96
N GLU A 388 15.56 4.52 -16.78
CA GLU A 388 16.52 5.03 -17.78
C GLU A 388 16.50 4.22 -19.08
N SER A 389 16.02 2.97 -19.03
CA SER A 389 15.69 2.15 -20.21
C SER A 389 14.52 2.69 -21.05
N ILE A 390 13.68 3.58 -20.53
CA ILE A 390 12.56 4.19 -21.27
C ILE A 390 13.12 5.24 -22.26
N PRO A 391 12.59 5.37 -23.50
CA PRO A 391 13.08 6.31 -24.50
C PRO A 391 12.80 7.79 -24.16
N VAL A 392 13.47 8.35 -23.15
CA VAL A 392 13.62 9.81 -22.99
C VAL A 392 14.84 10.27 -23.78
N LYS A 393 14.73 11.44 -24.42
CA LYS A 393 15.72 12.15 -25.26
C LYS A 393 16.99 12.57 -24.50
N CYS A 394 17.67 11.65 -23.83
CA CYS A 394 18.94 11.92 -23.14
C CYS A 394 20.12 11.31 -23.92
N LYS A 395 21.17 12.12 -24.06
CA LYS A 395 22.30 11.98 -25.00
C LYS A 395 23.34 10.90 -24.67
N PHE A 396 23.13 10.08 -23.64
CA PHE A 396 24.06 9.00 -23.28
C PHE A 396 23.29 7.68 -23.16
N LYS A 397 23.32 6.86 -24.21
CA LYS A 397 22.62 5.56 -24.30
C LYS A 397 23.38 4.63 -25.24
N VAL A 398 24.03 3.58 -24.73
CA VAL A 398 24.58 2.52 -25.60
C VAL A 398 23.96 1.14 -25.33
N PRO A 399 23.76 0.64 -24.09
CA PRO A 399 23.30 -0.74 -23.94
C PRO A 399 21.81 -0.95 -24.29
N ILE A 400 20.94 -0.01 -23.89
CA ILE A 400 19.49 -0.28 -23.88
C ILE A 400 18.79 0.13 -25.19
N LYS A 401 19.28 1.17 -25.87
CA LYS A 401 18.84 1.49 -27.24
C LYS A 401 19.11 0.33 -28.20
N LEU A 402 20.17 -0.45 -27.97
CA LEU A 402 20.49 -1.60 -28.79
C LEU A 402 19.47 -2.72 -28.59
N MET A 403 19.08 -3.01 -27.34
CA MET A 403 18.05 -4.00 -27.02
C MET A 403 16.66 -3.61 -27.56
N GLU A 404 16.33 -2.32 -27.52
CA GLU A 404 15.07 -1.79 -28.08
C GLU A 404 15.09 -1.73 -29.62
N ALA A 405 16.24 -1.40 -30.23
CA ALA A 405 16.41 -1.48 -31.68
C ALA A 405 16.32 -2.93 -32.17
N LEU A 406 16.91 -3.87 -31.43
CA LEU A 406 16.82 -5.30 -31.70
C LEU A 406 15.39 -5.81 -31.50
N SER A 407 14.68 -5.42 -30.43
CA SER A 407 13.31 -5.88 -30.19
C SER A 407 12.30 -5.44 -31.25
N ARG A 408 12.60 -4.34 -31.97
CA ARG A 408 11.83 -3.84 -33.10
C ARG A 408 12.19 -4.49 -34.44
N THR A 409 13.22 -5.34 -34.50
CA THR A 409 13.55 -6.11 -35.70
C THR A 409 12.70 -7.37 -35.80
N GLU A 410 12.30 -7.78 -37.01
CA GLU A 410 11.56 -9.03 -37.23
C GLU A 410 12.30 -10.29 -36.75
N LEU A 411 13.62 -10.20 -36.57
CA LEU A 411 14.48 -11.28 -36.13
C LEU A 411 14.40 -11.54 -34.63
N PHE A 412 14.19 -10.53 -33.80
CA PHE A 412 14.25 -10.69 -32.35
C PHE A 412 13.11 -11.53 -31.76
N PRO A 413 11.82 -11.34 -32.16
CA PRO A 413 10.75 -12.25 -31.75
C PRO A 413 11.03 -13.70 -32.16
N LYS A 414 11.59 -13.93 -33.35
CA LYS A 414 11.97 -15.26 -33.84
C LYS A 414 13.12 -15.87 -33.03
N VAL A 415 14.14 -15.09 -32.68
CA VAL A 415 15.26 -15.55 -31.85
C VAL A 415 14.79 -15.87 -30.44
N VAL A 416 13.97 -15.01 -29.83
CA VAL A 416 13.37 -15.25 -28.51
C VAL A 416 12.44 -16.47 -28.54
N GLU A 417 11.66 -16.67 -29.60
CA GLU A 417 10.82 -17.86 -29.77
C GLU A 417 11.67 -19.15 -29.87
N VAL A 418 12.73 -19.13 -30.67
CA VAL A 418 13.67 -20.25 -30.84
C VAL A 418 14.39 -20.59 -29.53
N TYR A 419 14.76 -19.59 -28.72
CA TYR A 419 15.40 -19.82 -27.42
C TYR A 419 14.41 -20.17 -26.31
N SER A 420 13.20 -19.60 -26.32
CA SER A 420 12.20 -19.81 -25.28
C SER A 420 11.60 -21.21 -25.31
N ARG A 421 11.46 -21.82 -26.50
CA ARG A 421 10.95 -23.19 -26.68
C ARG A 421 11.77 -24.24 -25.92
N PRO A 422 13.10 -24.35 -26.12
CA PRO A 422 13.95 -25.25 -25.33
C PRO A 422 13.84 -25.01 -23.83
N THR A 423 13.91 -23.74 -23.38
CA THR A 423 13.79 -23.41 -21.95
C THR A 423 12.43 -23.78 -21.35
N ARG A 424 11.33 -23.70 -22.12
CA ARG A 424 10.00 -24.18 -21.68
C ARG A 424 9.93 -25.70 -21.59
N ILE A 425 10.58 -26.41 -22.52
CA ILE A 425 10.59 -27.88 -22.59
C ILE A 425 11.33 -28.50 -21.38
N ILE A 426 12.37 -27.81 -20.91
CA ILE A 426 13.24 -28.28 -19.81
C ILE A 426 12.89 -27.69 -18.44
N ARG A 427 11.94 -26.74 -18.37
CA ARG A 427 11.58 -26.08 -17.11
C ARG A 427 11.00 -27.10 -16.12
N GLY A 428 11.69 -27.30 -15.00
CA GLY A 428 11.27 -28.22 -13.94
C GLY A 428 11.55 -29.70 -14.20
N LYS A 429 12.44 -30.03 -15.14
CA LYS A 429 12.90 -31.41 -15.39
C LYS A 429 14.39 -31.53 -15.08
N ASP A 430 14.79 -32.58 -14.36
CA ASP A 430 16.19 -32.98 -14.27
C ASP A 430 16.63 -33.56 -15.62
N ILE A 431 17.54 -32.86 -16.29
CA ILE A 431 18.10 -33.30 -17.55
C ILE A 431 19.36 -34.08 -17.23
N ASN A 432 19.40 -35.36 -17.61
CA ASN A 432 20.60 -36.16 -17.51
C ASN A 432 21.66 -35.59 -18.49
N ASN A 433 22.85 -35.23 -18.00
CA ASN A 433 23.89 -34.52 -18.78
C ASN A 433 24.50 -35.34 -19.94
N ASN A 434 24.07 -36.58 -20.16
CA ASN A 434 24.47 -37.40 -21.30
C ASN A 434 23.53 -37.18 -22.50
N LEU A 435 23.48 -35.95 -23.00
CA LEU A 435 22.88 -35.68 -24.30
C LEU A 435 23.96 -35.84 -25.37
N GLU A 436 23.77 -36.77 -26.32
CA GLU A 436 24.58 -36.80 -27.54
C GLU A 436 24.37 -35.48 -28.29
N GLU A 437 25.41 -34.65 -28.27
CA GLU A 437 25.38 -33.34 -28.90
C GLU A 437 25.73 -33.52 -30.39
N ASP A 438 24.75 -33.31 -31.28
CA ASP A 438 25.03 -33.27 -32.71
C ASP A 438 26.08 -32.18 -32.99
N GLN A 439 27.24 -32.61 -33.48
CA GLN A 439 28.39 -31.76 -33.72
C GLN A 439 28.06 -30.60 -34.67
N SER A 440 27.13 -30.78 -35.60
CA SER A 440 26.66 -29.74 -36.51
C SER A 440 25.86 -28.66 -35.76
N ILE A 441 24.97 -29.07 -34.86
CA ILE A 441 24.18 -28.16 -34.03
C ILE A 441 25.09 -27.40 -33.04
N ARG A 442 26.05 -28.10 -32.43
CA ARG A 442 27.05 -27.47 -31.55
C ARG A 442 27.87 -26.42 -32.30
N ASN A 443 28.35 -26.73 -33.49
CA ASN A 443 29.14 -25.81 -34.31
C ASN A 443 28.33 -24.60 -34.75
N ASN A 444 27.07 -24.78 -35.14
CA ASN A 444 26.16 -23.69 -35.48
C ASN A 444 25.85 -22.81 -34.26
N ARG A 445 25.62 -23.41 -33.09
CA ARG A 445 25.40 -22.68 -31.83
C ARG A 445 26.64 -21.90 -31.40
N LEU A 446 27.83 -22.49 -31.49
CA LEU A 446 29.10 -21.83 -31.20
C LEU A 446 29.37 -20.70 -32.20
N ALA A 447 29.07 -20.87 -33.48
CA ALA A 447 29.21 -19.82 -34.48
C ALA A 447 28.23 -18.65 -34.22
N LEU A 448 26.99 -18.94 -33.81
CA LEU A 448 26.01 -17.93 -33.42
C LEU A 448 26.45 -17.20 -32.14
N LEU A 449 26.88 -17.94 -31.11
CA LEU A 449 27.40 -17.37 -29.86
C LEU A 449 28.65 -16.53 -30.11
N LYS A 450 29.54 -16.95 -31.01
CA LYS A 450 30.72 -16.17 -31.40
C LYS A 450 30.33 -14.90 -32.14
N LYS A 451 29.37 -14.95 -33.07
CA LYS A 451 28.80 -13.76 -33.70
C LYS A 451 28.17 -12.81 -32.66
N ILE A 452 27.43 -13.33 -31.69
CA ILE A 452 26.84 -12.54 -30.59
C ILE A 452 27.91 -11.96 -29.67
N ALA A 453 28.96 -12.72 -29.35
CA ALA A 453 30.07 -12.32 -28.49
C ALA A 453 31.04 -11.36 -29.19
N ASP A 454 31.05 -11.33 -30.52
CA ASP A 454 31.82 -10.39 -31.33
C ASP A 454 31.02 -9.08 -31.62
N LEU A 455 29.69 -9.05 -31.42
CA LEU A 455 28.88 -7.82 -31.51
C LEU A 455 29.39 -6.65 -30.62
N PRO A 456 29.95 -6.87 -29.42
CA PRO A 456 30.50 -5.80 -28.58
C PRO A 456 31.94 -5.39 -28.94
N LYS A 457 32.70 -6.23 -29.67
CA LYS A 457 34.11 -5.95 -30.01
C LYS A 457 34.16 -4.82 -31.04
N GLY A 458 34.38 -3.61 -30.52
CA GLY A 458 34.42 -2.37 -31.27
C GLY A 458 33.31 -1.36 -30.92
N VAL A 459 32.42 -1.67 -29.96
CA VAL A 459 31.24 -0.83 -29.65
C VAL A 459 31.07 -0.49 -28.17
N ALA A 460 31.65 -1.25 -27.22
CA ALA A 460 31.57 -0.91 -25.79
C ALA A 460 32.81 -1.36 -25.00
N ASP A 461 33.46 -0.42 -24.33
CA ASP A 461 34.42 -0.68 -23.24
C ASP A 461 33.67 -0.49 -21.91
N LEU A 462 33.57 -1.56 -21.11
CA LEU A 462 32.85 -1.55 -19.83
C LEU A 462 33.74 -1.10 -18.66
N SER A 463 35.05 -0.91 -18.87
CA SER A 463 35.98 -0.40 -17.85
C SER A 463 35.77 1.08 -17.50
N VAL A 464 34.87 1.77 -18.21
CA VAL A 464 34.59 3.21 -18.06
C VAL A 464 33.31 3.49 -17.26
N LEU A 465 32.62 2.45 -16.77
CA LEU A 465 31.48 2.59 -15.86
C LEU A 465 31.98 2.80 -14.43
N PRO A 466 31.53 3.84 -13.70
CA PRO A 466 31.90 4.00 -12.30
C PRO A 466 31.45 2.78 -11.48
N GLY A 467 32.41 2.08 -10.87
CA GLY A 467 32.16 0.93 -9.99
C GLY A 467 32.25 -0.45 -10.64
N PHE A 468 32.84 -0.58 -11.84
CA PHE A 468 33.30 -1.85 -12.41
C PHE A 468 34.82 -2.00 -12.32
#